data_AF-A0A3A9AMB2-F1
#
_entry.id   AF-A0A3A9AMB2-F1
#
_cell.length_a   1.000
_cell.length_b   1.000
_cell.length_c   1.000
_cell.angle_alpha   90.00
_cell.angle_beta   90.00
_cell.angle_gamma   90.00
#
_symmetry.space_group_name_H-M   'P 1'
#
loop_
_entity.id
_entity.type
_entity.pdbx_description
1 polymer ?
#
loop_
_entity_poly.entity_id
_entity_poly.type
_entity_poly.pdbx_seq_one_letter_code
_entity_poly.pdbx_strand_id
1 'polypeptide(L)'
;MPKRKPFALWEVGGQSYKLKLKTSAIVDLESKYKTNLMNIMGSGQGGMPALSVMLDVAHAAMKDWNHGITKNGVMDIFNRYIEEGGSQLSFYMTVYMEIFTVSGFFSVNLSNQMGEALQEAQETM
;
A
#
# COMPACT_ATOMS: atom_id res chain seq x y z
N MET A 1 13.99 -15.59 -14.91
CA MET A 1 12.75 -14.81 -15.08
C MET A 1 12.56 -13.95 -13.85
N PRO A 2 12.30 -12.64 -13.98
CA PRO A 2 12.00 -11.80 -12.83
C PRO A 2 10.73 -12.33 -12.14
N LYS A 3 10.72 -12.33 -10.81
CA LYS A 3 9.61 -12.85 -9.99
C LYS A 3 9.05 -11.72 -9.15
N ARG A 4 7.71 -11.63 -9.09
CA ARG A 4 7.02 -10.65 -8.24
C ARG A 4 7.30 -10.96 -6.77
N LYS A 5 7.57 -9.92 -5.97
CA LYS A 5 7.68 -10.06 -4.51
C LYS A 5 6.40 -10.68 -3.93
N PRO A 6 6.49 -11.53 -2.90
CA PRO A 6 5.33 -12.24 -2.36
C PRO A 6 4.36 -11.33 -1.61
N PHE A 7 4.84 -10.25 -0.99
CA PHE A 7 4.09 -9.25 -0.22
C PHE A 7 4.94 -7.96 -0.05
N ALA A 8 4.30 -6.86 0.31
CA ALA A 8 4.92 -5.62 0.74
C ALA A 8 5.11 -5.66 2.27
N LEU A 9 6.03 -4.84 2.78
CA LEU A 9 6.33 -4.73 4.21
C LEU A 9 6.12 -3.30 4.69
N TRP A 10 5.49 -3.16 5.85
CA TRP A 10 5.40 -1.90 6.57
C TRP A 10 5.93 -2.12 7.98
N GLU A 11 7.06 -1.48 8.30
CA GLU A 11 7.70 -1.55 9.60
C GLU A 11 7.22 -0.39 10.48
N VAL A 12 6.62 -0.71 11.62
CA VAL A 12 6.16 0.29 12.60
C VAL A 12 6.29 -0.29 13.99
N GLY A 13 6.90 0.43 14.92
CA GLY A 13 6.96 0.01 16.32
C GLY A 13 7.82 -1.22 16.57
N GLY A 14 8.78 -1.48 15.70
CA GLY A 14 9.57 -2.72 15.73
C GLY A 14 8.78 -3.96 15.28
N GLN A 15 7.60 -3.77 14.68
CA GLN A 15 6.79 -4.84 14.11
C GLN A 15 6.67 -4.71 12.59
N SER A 16 6.82 -5.85 11.90
CA SER A 16 6.72 -5.97 10.45
C SER A 16 5.32 -6.41 10.02
N TYR A 17 4.58 -5.54 9.33
CA TYR A 17 3.26 -5.86 8.77
C TYR A 17 3.39 -6.31 7.32
N LYS A 18 2.99 -7.55 7.04
CA LYS A 18 2.89 -8.10 5.67
C LYS A 18 1.60 -7.62 5.01
N LEU A 19 1.73 -7.12 3.79
CA LEU A 19 0.65 -6.47 3.05
C LEU A 19 0.55 -7.04 1.63
N LYS A 20 -0.63 -7.55 1.26
CA LYS A 20 -0.98 -7.88 -0.13
C LYS A 20 -2.49 -8.05 -0.29
N LEU A 21 -3.04 -7.48 -1.35
CA LEU A 21 -4.43 -7.68 -1.71
C LEU A 21 -4.61 -9.02 -2.43
N LYS A 22 -5.62 -9.77 -1.99
CA LYS A 22 -6.20 -10.88 -2.75
C LYS A 22 -7.43 -10.41 -3.53
N THR A 23 -7.87 -11.21 -4.50
CA THR A 23 -9.02 -10.91 -5.35
C THR A 23 -10.28 -10.51 -4.56
N SER A 24 -10.60 -11.19 -3.45
CA SER A 24 -11.75 -10.83 -2.61
C SER A 24 -11.63 -9.42 -2.03
N ALA A 25 -10.47 -9.07 -1.47
CA ALA A 25 -10.21 -7.75 -0.93
C ALA A 25 -10.29 -6.66 -2.01
N ILE A 26 -9.84 -6.95 -3.24
CA ILE A 26 -9.96 -6.04 -4.38
C ILE A 26 -11.43 -5.78 -4.69
N VAL A 27 -12.22 -6.83 -4.90
CA VAL A 27 -13.66 -6.72 -5.22
C VAL A 27 -14.44 -5.98 -4.13
N ASP A 28 -14.12 -6.23 -2.86
CA ASP A 28 -14.74 -5.53 -1.72
C ASP A 28 -14.43 -4.03 -1.74
N LEU A 29 -13.16 -3.66 -1.98
CA LEU A 29 -12.73 -2.27 -2.06
C LEU A 29 -13.36 -1.55 -3.26
N GLU A 30 -13.43 -2.19 -4.43
CA GLU A 30 -14.08 -1.62 -5.61
C GLU A 30 -15.57 -1.41 -5.38
N SER A 31 -16.24 -2.36 -4.73
CA SER A 31 -17.65 -2.26 -4.34
C SER A 31 -17.90 -1.12 -3.35
N LYS A 32 -16.96 -0.87 -2.44
CA LYS A 32 -17.01 0.23 -1.47
C LYS A 32 -16.81 1.59 -2.14
N TYR A 33 -15.83 1.73 -3.03
CA TYR A 33 -15.49 3.00 -3.67
C TYR A 33 -16.23 3.26 -4.98
N LYS A 34 -17.01 2.30 -5.46
CA LYS A 34 -17.78 2.37 -6.72
C LYS A 34 -16.90 2.69 -7.93
N THR A 35 -15.65 2.21 -7.90
CA THR A 35 -14.64 2.42 -8.94
C THR A 35 -13.58 1.33 -8.84
N ASN A 36 -12.79 1.15 -9.90
CA ASN A 36 -11.69 0.18 -9.89
C ASN A 36 -10.50 0.68 -9.05
N LEU A 37 -9.65 -0.23 -8.59
CA LEU A 37 -8.51 0.17 -7.73
C LEU A 37 -7.42 0.97 -8.47
N MET A 38 -7.34 0.88 -9.80
CA MET A 38 -6.39 1.70 -10.58
C MET A 38 -6.74 3.20 -10.51
N ASN A 39 -8.03 3.54 -10.46
CA ASN A 39 -8.51 4.92 -10.33
C ASN A 39 -8.25 5.54 -8.95
N ILE A 40 -8.01 4.72 -7.93
CA ILE A 40 -7.72 5.19 -6.56
C ILE A 40 -6.26 4.96 -6.16
N MET A 41 -5.45 4.35 -7.03
CA MET A 41 -4.00 4.22 -6.86
C MET A 41 -3.31 5.58 -6.97
N GLY A 42 -3.74 6.40 -7.92
CA GLY A 42 -3.52 7.83 -7.98
C GLY A 42 -4.83 8.47 -8.42
N SER A 43 -5.25 9.57 -7.80
CA SER A 43 -6.47 10.26 -8.25
C SER A 43 -6.29 10.60 -9.73
N GLY A 44 -7.34 10.44 -10.54
CA GLY A 44 -7.31 10.56 -12.03
C GLY A 44 -6.81 11.91 -12.61
N GLN A 45 -6.21 12.77 -11.79
CA GLN A 45 -5.45 13.97 -12.15
C GLN A 45 -3.97 13.92 -11.68
N GLY A 46 -3.42 12.72 -11.43
CA GLY A 46 -2.03 12.54 -11.01
C GLY A 46 -1.75 12.84 -9.53
N GLY A 47 -2.78 12.90 -8.68
CA GLY A 47 -2.64 13.25 -7.27
C GLY A 47 -2.59 12.04 -6.33
N MET A 48 -1.98 12.22 -5.16
CA MET A 48 -1.99 11.24 -4.07
C MET A 48 -3.43 10.98 -3.60
N PRO A 49 -3.84 9.72 -3.38
CA PRO A 49 -5.17 9.39 -2.83
C PRO A 49 -5.37 9.97 -1.42
N ALA A 50 -6.63 10.11 -1.02
CA ALA A 50 -6.93 10.49 0.36
C ALA A 50 -6.36 9.46 1.35
N LEU A 51 -5.84 9.93 2.49
CA LEU A 51 -5.26 9.05 3.51
C LEU A 51 -6.23 7.95 3.95
N SER A 52 -7.51 8.26 4.09
CA SER A 52 -8.56 7.28 4.43
C SER A 52 -8.61 6.12 3.43
N VAL A 53 -8.42 6.40 2.13
CA VAL A 53 -8.36 5.38 1.08
C VAL A 53 -7.09 4.55 1.22
N MET A 54 -5.95 5.20 1.44
CA MET A 54 -4.68 4.51 1.58
C MET A 54 -4.69 3.55 2.79
N LEU A 55 -5.24 3.98 3.92
CA LEU A 55 -5.38 3.16 5.12
C LEU A 55 -6.39 2.03 4.94
N ASP A 56 -7.49 2.25 4.20
CA ASP A 56 -8.45 1.20 3.90
C ASP A 56 -7.84 0.10 3.00
N VAL A 57 -6.98 0.48 2.05
CA VAL A 57 -6.22 -0.48 1.22
C VAL A 57 -5.19 -1.24 2.06
N ALA A 58 -4.41 -0.56 2.91
CA ALA A 58 -3.47 -1.20 3.81
C ALA A 58 -4.17 -2.17 4.77
N HIS A 59 -5.33 -1.77 5.32
CA HIS A 59 -6.16 -2.63 6.15
C HIS A 59 -6.63 -3.88 5.42
N ALA A 60 -7.13 -3.73 4.19
CA ALA A 60 -7.55 -4.86 3.39
C ALA A 60 -6.36 -5.79 3.04
N ALA A 61 -5.18 -5.22 2.80
CA ALA A 61 -3.97 -5.93 2.44
C ALA A 61 -3.32 -6.71 3.61
N MET A 62 -3.57 -6.31 4.86
CA MET A 62 -3.00 -6.99 6.04
C MET A 62 -3.87 -8.12 6.62
N LYS A 63 -5.14 -8.22 6.20
CA LYS A 63 -6.15 -9.15 6.79
C LYS A 63 -5.72 -10.61 6.78
N ASP A 64 -4.94 -11.03 5.79
CA ASP A 64 -4.49 -12.40 5.64
C ASP A 64 -3.40 -12.82 6.63
N TRP A 65 -2.63 -11.87 7.17
CA TRP A 65 -1.55 -12.15 8.11
C TRP A 65 -1.84 -11.66 9.52
N ASN A 66 -2.72 -10.67 9.66
CA ASN A 66 -3.02 -10.02 10.92
C ASN A 66 -4.53 -10.05 11.17
N HIS A 67 -5.02 -11.23 11.56
CA HIS A 67 -6.41 -11.40 11.95
C HIS A 67 -6.70 -10.56 13.21
N GLY A 68 -7.71 -9.68 13.14
CA GLY A 68 -8.17 -8.89 14.28
C GLY A 68 -7.77 -7.41 14.29
N ILE A 69 -6.90 -6.95 13.38
CA ILE A 69 -6.65 -5.52 13.24
C ILE A 69 -7.92 -4.85 12.73
N THR A 70 -8.43 -3.87 13.48
CA THR A 70 -9.59 -3.06 13.11
C THR A 70 -9.16 -1.87 12.26
N LYS A 71 -10.13 -1.18 11.64
CA LYS A 71 -9.84 0.07 10.91
C LYS A 71 -9.18 1.13 11.81
N ASN A 72 -9.64 1.25 13.06
CA ASN A 72 -9.01 2.16 14.04
C ASN A 72 -7.59 1.69 14.38
N GLY A 73 -7.36 0.38 14.52
CA GLY A 73 -6.02 -0.16 14.74
C GLY A 73 -5.03 0.22 13.62
N VAL A 74 -5.47 0.29 12.36
CA VAL A 74 -4.61 0.77 11.26
C VAL A 74 -4.30 2.27 11.38
N MET A 75 -5.25 3.08 11.88
CA MET A 75 -4.99 4.49 12.17
C MET A 75 -3.97 4.65 13.30
N ASP A 76 -4.05 3.80 14.35
CA ASP A 76 -3.08 3.80 15.45
C ASP A 76 -1.68 3.39 14.98
N ILE A 77 -1.59 2.37 14.11
CA ILE A 77 -0.32 1.99 13.44
C ILE A 77 0.20 3.17 12.62
N PHE A 78 -0.66 3.86 11.87
CA PHE A 78 -0.23 5.02 11.09
C PHE A 78 0.25 6.18 11.97
N ASN A 79 -0.43 6.48 13.09
CA ASN A 79 0.02 7.50 14.04
C ASN A 79 1.42 7.18 14.56
N ARG A 80 1.65 5.93 14.98
CA ARG A 80 2.97 5.48 15.43
C ARG A 80 4.03 5.57 14.35
N TYR A 81 3.68 5.26 13.10
CA TYR A 81 4.57 5.45 11.96
C TYR A 81 5.00 6.92 11.79
N ILE A 82 4.09 7.87 12.00
CA ILE A 82 4.42 9.31 11.99
C ILE A 82 5.31 9.69 13.18
N GLU A 83 5.02 9.18 14.39
CA GLU A 83 5.85 9.42 15.59
C GLU A 83 7.29 8.91 15.43
N GLU A 84 7.49 7.85 14.63
CA GLU A 84 8.80 7.28 14.30
C GLU A 84 9.53 8.02 13.18
N GLY A 85 8.98 9.15 12.70
CA GLY A 85 9.57 9.99 11.65
C GLY A 85 9.05 9.70 10.24
N GLY A 86 8.07 8.82 10.09
CA GLY A 86 7.36 8.61 8.83
C GLY A 86 6.53 9.82 8.41
N SER A 87 6.14 9.85 7.14
CA SER A 87 5.26 10.87 6.57
C SER A 87 4.17 10.25 5.70
N GLN A 88 3.08 10.98 5.45
CA GLN A 88 2.06 10.50 4.53
C GLN A 88 2.60 10.25 3.11
N LEU A 89 3.55 11.07 2.66
CA LEU A 89 4.16 10.93 1.34
C LEU A 89 5.07 9.69 1.26
N SER A 90 5.89 9.46 2.30
CA SER A 90 6.73 8.26 2.37
C SER A 90 5.87 7.00 2.50
N PHE A 91 4.77 7.02 3.25
CA PHE A 91 3.82 5.91 3.30
C PHE A 91 3.22 5.61 1.92
N TYR A 92 2.83 6.65 1.18
CA TYR A 92 2.32 6.50 -0.18
C TYR A 92 3.36 5.82 -1.09
N MET A 93 4.58 6.35 -1.15
CA MET A 93 5.62 5.87 -2.05
C MET A 93 6.16 4.48 -1.68
N THR A 94 6.38 4.22 -0.39
CA THR A 94 7.13 3.05 0.07
C THR A 94 6.23 1.87 0.41
N VAL A 95 5.02 2.12 0.93
CA VAL A 95 4.11 1.07 1.39
C VAL A 95 2.93 0.94 0.45
N TYR A 96 2.16 2.01 0.26
CA TYR A 96 0.91 1.97 -0.49
C TYR A 96 1.12 1.53 -1.94
N MET A 97 2.07 2.15 -2.66
CA MET A 97 2.39 1.76 -4.04
C MET A 97 2.95 0.33 -4.13
N GLU A 98 3.71 -0.11 -3.12
CA GLU A 98 4.25 -1.48 -3.11
C GLU A 98 3.13 -2.52 -2.97
N ILE A 99 2.03 -2.23 -2.26
CA ILE A 99 0.85 -3.10 -2.20
C ILE A 99 0.32 -3.40 -3.61
N PHE A 100 0.19 -2.40 -4.49
CA PHE A 100 -0.29 -2.62 -5.87
C PHE A 100 0.69 -3.47 -6.67
N THR A 101 1.99 -3.21 -6.51
CA THR A 101 3.08 -3.97 -7.15
C THR A 101 3.05 -5.46 -6.80
N VAL A 102 2.89 -5.81 -5.53
CA VAL A 102 2.89 -7.22 -5.08
C VAL A 102 1.55 -7.93 -5.27
N SER A 103 0.46 -7.16 -5.41
CA SER A 103 -0.90 -7.67 -5.60
C SER A 103 -1.26 -7.93 -7.06
N GLY A 104 -0.38 -7.54 -7.98
CA GLY A 104 -0.47 -7.93 -9.39
C GLY A 104 -1.23 -6.98 -10.30
N PHE A 105 -1.33 -5.71 -9.92
CA PHE A 105 -1.85 -4.63 -10.76
C PHE A 105 -0.93 -4.34 -11.96
N PHE A 106 0.35 -4.67 -11.85
CA PHE A 106 1.35 -4.42 -12.87
C PHE A 106 1.98 -5.72 -13.37
N SER A 107 2.43 -5.71 -14.63
CA SER A 107 3.32 -6.75 -15.14
C SER A 107 4.62 -6.77 -14.33
N VAL A 108 5.31 -7.90 -14.29
CA VAL A 108 6.58 -8.00 -13.55
C VAL A 108 7.61 -6.97 -14.05
N ASN A 109 7.61 -6.69 -15.37
CA ASN A 109 8.51 -5.71 -15.94
C ASN A 109 8.20 -4.29 -15.45
N LEU A 110 6.92 -3.91 -15.48
CA LEU A 110 6.48 -2.59 -15.00
C LEU A 110 6.71 -2.43 -13.48
N SER A 111 6.48 -3.50 -12.70
CA SER A 111 6.80 -3.53 -11.27
C SER A 111 8.28 -3.24 -10.98
N ASN A 112 9.20 -3.79 -11.78
CA ASN A 112 10.63 -3.55 -11.60
C ASN A 112 10.99 -2.08 -11.89
N GLN A 113 10.48 -1.53 -13.00
CA GLN A 113 10.71 -0.13 -13.38
C GLN A 113 10.15 0.85 -12.32
N MET A 114 8.95 0.57 -11.79
CA MET A 114 8.39 1.37 -10.70
C MET A 114 9.19 1.24 -9.41
N GLY A 115 9.74 0.05 -9.11
CA GLY A 115 10.61 -0.16 -7.97
C GLY A 115 11.89 0.69 -8.05
N GLU A 116 12.54 0.72 -9.21
CA GLU A 116 13.72 1.56 -9.48
C GLU A 116 13.37 3.05 -9.32
N ALA A 117 12.30 3.52 -9.95
CA ALA A 117 11.87 4.92 -9.87
C ALA A 117 11.49 5.36 -8.44
N LEU A 118 10.85 4.47 -7.66
CA LEU A 118 10.51 4.74 -6.26
C LEU A 118 11.74 4.78 -5.36
N GLN A 119 12.76 3.95 -5.65
CA GLN A 119 14.02 3.97 -4.92
C GLN A 119 14.79 5.28 -5.17
N GLU A 120 14.91 5.69 -6.43
CA GLU A 120 15.52 6.98 -6.79
C GLU A 120 14.80 8.16 -6.12
N ALA A 121 13.46 8.14 -6.12
CA ALA A 121 12.68 9.17 -5.44
C ALA A 121 12.99 9.24 -3.93
N GLN A 122 13.10 8.09 -3.26
CA GLN A 122 13.43 8.03 -1.82
C GLN A 122 14.81 8.58 -1.48
N GLU A 123 15.81 8.37 -2.35
CA GLU A 123 17.18 8.87 -2.14
C GLU A 123 17.27 10.41 -2.22
N THR A 124 16.25 11.06 -2.80
CA THR A 124 16.20 12.51 -3.00
C THR A 124 15.32 13.26 -1.98
N MET A 125 14.73 12.56 -1.01
CA MET A 125 13.84 13.11 0.04
C MET A 125 14.54 13.16 1.39
#